data_AF-A0A520I3H8-F1
#
_entry.id   AF-A0A520I3H8-F1
#
_cell.length_a   1.000
_cell.length_b   1.000
_cell.length_c   1.000
_cell.angle_alpha   90.00
_cell.angle_beta   90.00
_cell.angle_gamma   90.00
#
_symmetry.space_group_name_H-M   'P 1'
#
loop_
_entity.id
_entity.type
_entity.pdbx_description
1 polymer ?
#
loop_
_entity_poly.entity_id
_entity_poly.type
_entity_poly.pdbx_seq_one_letter_code
_entity_poly.pdbx_strand_id
1 'polypeptide(L)' 'AALLFMNAGTGAHNMVYRRGDGTIGWVEPQRAAASSAPTSAPTSASTQ' A
#
# COMPACT_ATOMS: atom_id res chain seq x y z
N ALA A 1 -15.70 9.89 -15.34
CA ALA A 1 -14.78 10.94 -14.87
C ALA A 1 -14.11 10.50 -13.58
N ALA A 2 -12.85 10.88 -13.37
CA ALA A 2 -12.09 10.56 -12.17
C ALA A 2 -11.17 11.72 -11.76
N LEU A 3 -10.83 11.76 -10.47
CA LEU A 3 -9.92 12.73 -9.87
C LEU A 3 -8.85 11.98 -9.08
N LEU A 4 -7.60 12.38 -9.27
CA LEU A 4 -6.42 11.86 -8.57
C LEU A 4 -5.85 12.97 -7.69
N PHE A 5 -5.49 12.64 -6.45
CA PHE A 5 -4.88 13.58 -5.51
C PHE A 5 -3.92 12.86 -4.57
N MET A 6 -2.99 13.58 -3.97
CA MET A 6 -2.16 13.06 -2.88
C MET A 6 -2.86 13.31 -1.55
N ASN A 7 -3.05 12.26 -0.76
CA ASN A 7 -3.58 12.36 0.60
C ASN A 7 -2.48 12.84 1.55
N ALA A 8 -2.64 14.03 2.12
CA ALA A 8 -1.64 14.61 3.02
C ALA A 8 -1.43 13.80 4.32
N GLY A 9 -2.45 13.06 4.78
CA GLY A 9 -2.34 12.24 5.99
C GLY A 9 -1.54 10.96 5.79
N THR A 10 -1.55 10.39 4.58
CA THR A 10 -0.89 9.11 4.27
C THR A 10 0.30 9.23 3.31
N GLY A 11 0.41 10.36 2.61
CA GLY A 11 1.36 10.58 1.51
C GLY A 11 1.05 9.77 0.24
N ALA A 12 -0.07 9.06 0.20
CA ALA A 12 -0.42 8.16 -0.89
C ALA A 12 -1.30 8.84 -1.95
N HIS A 13 -1.25 8.33 -3.17
CA HIS A 13 -2.08 8.80 -4.25
C HIS A 13 -3.44 8.10 -4.23
N ASN A 14 -4.49 8.90 -4.11
CA ASN A 14 -5.86 8.46 -4.02
C ASN A 14 -6.64 8.86 -5.26
N MET A 15 -7.52 7.96 -5.68
CA MET A 15 -8.38 8.19 -6.82
C MET A 15 -9.85 8.11 -6.43
N VAL A 16 -10.63 9.10 -6.83
CA VAL A 16 -12.09 9.13 -6.69
C VAL A 16 -12.71 9.11 -8.07
N TYR A 17 -13.78 8.35 -8.24
CA TYR A 17 -14.50 8.24 -9.52
C TYR A 17 -16.00 8.11 -9.32
N ARG A 18 -16.76 8.47 -10.35
CA ARG A 18 -18.21 8.22 -10.42
C ARG A 18 -18.43 6.77 -10.88
N ARG A 19 -19.22 6.00 -10.14
CA ARG A 19 -19.69 4.66 -10.57
C ARG A 19 -20.96 4.77 -11.42
N GLY A 20 -21.24 3.69 -12.17
CA GLY A 20 -22.43 3.61 -13.02
C GLY A 20 -23.76 3.61 -12.24
N ASP A 21 -23.73 3.24 -10.97
CA ASP A 21 -24.86 3.29 -10.04
C ASP A 21 -25.08 4.69 -9.42
N GLY A 22 -24.30 5.69 -9.82
CA GLY A 22 -24.38 7.06 -9.32
C GLY A 22 -23.59 7.30 -8.02
N THR A 23 -23.09 6.26 -7.36
CA THR A 23 -22.28 6.37 -6.14
C THR A 23 -20.86 6.84 -6.41
N ILE A 24 -20.15 7.21 -5.34
CA ILE A 24 -18.73 7.58 -5.39
C ILE A 24 -17.88 6.36 -5.05
N GLY A 25 -17.01 5.95 -5.97
CA GLY A 25 -15.96 4.98 -5.71
C GLY A 25 -14.68 5.68 -5.26
N TRP A 26 -14.00 5.09 -4.28
CA TRP A 26 -12.70 5.56 -3.77
C TRP A 26 -11.67 4.43 -3.84
N VAL A 27 -10.43 4.80 -4.12
CA VAL A 27 -9.27 3.90 -4.15
C VAL A 27 -8.15 4.54 -3.32
N GLU A 28 -7.65 3.76 -2.36
CA GLU A 28 -6.40 4.00 -1.62
C GLU A 28 -5.57 2.73 -1.78
N PRO A 29 -4.47 2.76 -2.56
CA PRO A 29 -3.64 1.59 -2.76
C PRO A 29 -3.01 1.20 -1.43
N GLN A 30 -3.06 -0.09 -1.08
CA GLN A 30 -2.33 -0.60 0.06
C GLN A 30 -0.87 -0.22 -0.13
N ARG A 31 -0.26 0.48 0.85
CA ARG A 31 1.20 0.64 0.87
C ARG A 31 1.74 -0.76 0.67
N ALA A 32 2.44 -1.00 -0.45
CA ALA A 32 3.20 -2.23 -0.63
C ALA A 32 3.97 -2.38 0.67
N ALA A 33 3.55 -3.34 1.50
CA ALA A 33 4.09 -3.51 2.84
C ALA A 33 5.58 -3.60 2.60
N ALA A 34 6.31 -2.56 3.02
CA ALA A 34 7.73 -2.46 2.80
C ALA A 34 8.26 -3.79 3.31
N SER A 35 8.70 -4.61 2.35
CA SER A 35 8.97 -6.03 2.52
C SER A 35 9.57 -6.21 3.90
N SER A 36 8.77 -6.67 4.85
CA SER A 36 9.29 -7.20 6.10
C SER A 36 9.94 -8.48 5.66
N ALA A 37 11.17 -8.33 5.14
CA ALA A 37 12.06 -9.41 4.84
C ALA A 37 11.98 -10.32 6.07
N PRO A 38 11.57 -11.59 5.95
CA PRO A 38 11.71 -12.49 7.06
C PRO A 38 13.21 -12.54 7.33
N THR A 39 13.64 -11.93 8.44
CA THR A 39 14.99 -12.06 8.96
C THR A 39 15.17 -13.50 9.41
N SER A 40 15.26 -14.42 8.46
CA SER A 40 15.69 -15.79 8.68
C SER A 40 17.21 -15.76 8.70
N ALA A 41 17.77 -15.41 9.85
CA ALA A 41 19.14 -15.75 10.19
C ALA A 41 19.17 -16.30 11.62
N PRO A 42 19.06 -17.62 11.81
CA PRO A 42 19.74 -18.27 12.91
C PRO A 42 21.17 -18.55 12.47
N THR A 43 22.07 -17.68 12.91
CA THR A 43 23.39 -17.96 13.48
C THR A 43 24.17 -19.15 12.93
N SER A 44 25.31 -18.85 12.29
CA SER A 44 26.45 -19.76 12.17
C SER A 44 26.80 -20.34 13.54
N ALA A 45 26.46 -21.60 13.79
CA ALA A 45 26.97 -22.35 14.93
C ALA A 45 28.28 -23.03 14.50
N SER A 46 29.37 -22.43 14.96
CA SER A 46 30.75 -22.88 14.87
C SER A 46 30.96 -24.31 15.40
N THR A 47 31.90 -25.01 14.75
CA THR A 47 32.88 -25.94 15.35
C THR A 47 32.36 -27.18 16.08
N GLN A 48 32.35 -28.31 15.37
CA GLN A 48 33.33 -29.38 15.58
C GLN A 48 33.39 -30.33 14.38
#